data_AF-A0A8X6PB67-F1
#
_entry.id   AF-A0A8X6PB67-F1
#
_cell.length_a   1.000
_cell.length_b   1.000
_cell.length_c   1.000
_cell.angle_alpha   90.00
_cell.angle_beta   90.00
_cell.angle_gamma   90.00
#
_symmetry.space_group_name_H-M   'P 1'
#
loop_
_entity.id
_entity.type
_entity.pdbx_description
1 polymer ?
#
loop_
_entity_poly.entity_id
_entity_poly.type
_entity_poly.pdbx_seq_one_letter_code
_entity_poly.pdbx_strand_id
1 'polypeptide(L)'
;MDESLDSCFPSQRFVLNRGIDGDMNITQELASQHSMYDTVTGEDIFNELKKKFADYNLDWTNLRGLTVDGRKNMSGIKEGLVRKVKKMCNEKSIPQSMLLHCIIHQ
;
A
#
# COMPACT_ATOMS: atom_id res chain seq x y z
N MET A 1 1.14 0.58 4.54
CA MET A 1 1.15 -0.88 4.34
C MET A 1 2.32 -1.43 5.10
N ASP A 2 2.04 -2.34 6.02
CA ASP A 2 2.99 -2.87 6.98
C ASP A 2 3.08 -4.40 6.82
N GLU A 3 4.29 -4.95 6.84
CA GLU A 3 4.55 -6.40 6.77
C GLU A 3 5.43 -6.83 7.95
N SER A 4 4.81 -7.42 8.97
CA SER A 4 5.51 -7.93 10.15
C SER A 4 5.90 -9.40 9.95
N LEU A 5 7.11 -9.76 10.41
CA LEU A 5 7.57 -11.14 10.54
C LEU A 5 7.50 -11.51 12.03
N ASP A 6 6.57 -12.37 12.41
CA ASP A 6 6.61 -13.03 13.72
C ASP A 6 7.31 -14.38 13.55
N SER A 7 8.37 -14.64 14.32
CA SER A 7 9.30 -15.76 14.11
C SER A 7 8.68 -17.15 14.33
N CYS A 8 7.43 -17.22 14.79
CA CYS A 8 6.66 -18.44 14.97
C CYS A 8 5.48 -18.62 13.99
N PHE A 9 5.17 -17.62 13.15
CA PHE A 9 3.95 -17.60 12.32
C PHE A 9 4.20 -17.06 10.91
N PRO A 10 3.35 -17.37 9.91
CA PRO A 10 3.43 -16.73 8.58
C PRO A 10 3.44 -15.20 8.72
N SER A 11 4.26 -14.51 7.92
CA SER A 11 4.30 -13.04 7.97
C SER A 11 2.91 -12.46 7.75
N GLN A 12 2.57 -11.41 8.49
CA GLN A 12 1.26 -10.78 8.39
C GLN A 12 1.40 -9.42 7.71
N ARG A 13 0.45 -9.11 6.83
CA ARG A 13 0.35 -7.83 6.15
C ARG A 13 -0.92 -7.11 6.53
N PHE A 14 -0.77 -5.82 6.78
CA PHE A 14 -1.86 -4.92 7.05
C PHE A 14 -1.86 -3.77 6.03
N VAL A 15 -3.02 -3.55 5.40
CA VAL A 15 -3.28 -2.35 4.61
C VAL A 15 -4.15 -1.44 5.45
N LEU A 16 -3.61 -0.28 5.81
CA LEU A 16 -4.34 0.76 6.50
C LEU A 16 -4.62 1.90 5.53
N ASN A 17 -5.89 2.31 5.48
CA ASN A 17 -6.32 3.50 4.77
C ASN A 17 -6.43 4.64 5.78
N ARG A 18 -5.85 5.78 5.46
CA ARG A 18 -5.97 7.00 6.25
C ARG A 18 -6.62 8.08 5.40
N GLY A 19 -7.74 8.60 5.87
CA GLY A 19 -8.53 9.62 5.20
C GLY A 19 -8.54 10.92 5.98
N ILE A 20 -8.82 12.01 5.27
CA ILE A 20 -9.17 13.30 5.85
C ILE A 20 -10.48 13.72 5.17
N ASP A 21 -11.51 14.06 5.94
CA ASP A 21 -12.80 14.53 5.41
C ASP A 21 -12.84 16.05 5.23
N GLY A 22 -14.00 16.57 4.80
CA GLY A 22 -14.19 18.01 4.57
C GLY A 22 -14.10 18.87 5.83
N ASP A 23 -14.31 18.27 6.99
CA ASP A 23 -14.24 18.93 8.31
C ASP A 23 -12.85 18.77 8.95
N MET A 24 -11.86 18.30 8.17
CA MET A 24 -10.50 18.01 8.60
C MET A 24 -10.38 16.90 9.65
N ASN A 25 -11.41 16.05 9.81
CA ASN A 25 -11.30 14.89 10.68
C ASN A 25 -10.43 13.83 10.02
N ILE A 26 -9.51 13.27 10.79
CA ILE A 26 -8.63 12.19 10.35
C ILE A 26 -9.28 10.86 10.73
N THR A 27 -9.51 10.01 9.75
CA THR A 27 -9.94 8.63 9.94
C THR A 27 -8.82 7.67 9.57
N GLN A 28 -8.76 6.53 10.26
CA GLN A 28 -7.85 5.44 9.93
C GLN A 28 -8.59 4.11 10.07
N GLU A 29 -8.52 3.28 9.04
CA GLU A 29 -9.22 1.99 8.99
C GLU A 29 -8.28 0.89 8.49
N LEU A 30 -8.43 -0.32 9.04
CA LEU A 30 -7.78 -1.52 8.54
C LEU A 30 -8.56 -2.05 7.33
N ALA A 31 -8.05 -1.79 6.12
CA ALA A 31 -8.69 -2.16 4.87
C ALA A 31 -8.51 -3.64 4.50
N SER A 32 -7.38 -4.23 4.90
CA SER A 32 -7.14 -5.67 4.77
C SER A 32 -6.06 -6.18 5.72
N GLN A 33 -6.20 -7.44 6.10
CA GLN A 33 -5.20 -8.25 6.78
C GLN A 33 -5.00 -9.55 6.00
N HIS A 34 -3.75 -9.89 5.69
CA HIS A 34 -3.40 -11.12 4.99
C HIS A 34 -2.24 -11.83 5.68
N SER A 35 -2.41 -13.12 5.96
CA SER A 35 -1.31 -14.01 6.33
C SER A 35 -0.61 -14.47 5.06
N MET A 36 0.72 -14.35 5.01
CA MET A 36 1.53 -14.79 3.87
C MET A 36 2.06 -16.19 4.13
N TYR A 37 1.45 -17.16 3.45
CA TYR A 37 1.94 -18.53 3.42
C TYR A 37 2.92 -18.77 2.26
N ASP A 38 2.87 -17.91 1.23
CA ASP A 38 3.66 -18.01 0.00
C ASP A 38 4.45 -16.71 -0.27
N THR A 39 5.37 -16.78 -1.24
CA THR A 39 6.12 -15.59 -1.69
C THR A 39 5.20 -14.62 -2.41
N VAL A 40 5.04 -13.41 -1.85
CA VAL A 40 4.18 -12.38 -2.44
C VAL A 40 4.98 -11.32 -3.19
N THR A 41 4.62 -11.09 -4.46
CA THR A 41 5.29 -10.12 -5.34
C THR A 41 4.67 -8.72 -5.23
N GLY A 42 5.36 -7.71 -5.76
CA GLY A 42 4.80 -6.36 -5.85
C GLY A 42 3.55 -6.28 -6.74
N GLU A 43 3.40 -7.19 -7.70
CA GLU A 43 2.23 -7.27 -8.58
C GLU A 43 0.99 -7.75 -7.81
N ASP A 44 1.14 -8.79 -7.01
CA ASP A 44 0.06 -9.33 -6.18
C ASP A 44 -0.48 -8.24 -5.25
N ILE A 45 0.44 -7.50 -4.61
CA ILE A 45 0.12 -6.39 -3.72
C ILE A 45 -0.59 -5.27 -4.48
N PHE A 46 -0.11 -4.92 -5.67
CA PHE A 46 -0.72 -3.87 -6.47
C PHE A 46 -2.13 -4.23 -6.93
N ASN A 47 -2.37 -5.50 -7.26
CA ASN A 47 -3.70 -6.01 -7.60
C ASN A 47 -4.65 -5.99 -6.41
N GLU A 48 -4.18 -6.35 -5.23
CA GLU A 48 -4.94 -6.24 -3.98
C GLU A 48 -5.32 -4.78 -3.70
N LEU A 49 -4.36 -3.85 -3.83
CA LEU A 49 -4.61 -2.42 -3.64
C LEU A 49 -5.65 -1.89 -4.63
N LYS A 50 -5.58 -2.29 -5.91
CA LYS A 50 -6.60 -1.95 -6.92
C LYS A 50 -7.98 -2.44 -6.54
N LYS A 51 -8.08 -3.68 -6.07
CA LYS A 51 -9.34 -4.24 -5.59
C LYS A 51 -9.88 -3.41 -4.43
N LYS A 52 -9.04 -3.03 -3.46
CA LYS A 52 -9.46 -2.21 -2.32
C LYS A 52 -9.95 -0.82 -2.73
N PHE A 53 -9.25 -0.14 -3.65
CA PHE A 53 -9.75 1.12 -4.20
C PHE A 53 -11.14 0.96 -4.83
N ALA A 54 -11.39 -0.13 -5.56
CA ALA A 54 -12.70 -0.42 -6.13
C ALA A 54 -13.76 -0.75 -5.05
N ASP A 55 -13.44 -1.63 -4.10
CA ASP A 55 -14.34 -2.08 -3.03
C ASP A 55 -14.86 -0.90 -2.18
N TYR A 56 -13.99 0.07 -1.91
CA TYR A 56 -14.31 1.29 -1.15
C TYR A 56 -14.75 2.47 -2.02
N ASN A 57 -14.91 2.27 -3.34
CA ASN A 57 -15.23 3.32 -4.31
C ASN A 57 -14.32 4.57 -4.19
N LEU A 58 -13.03 4.34 -3.93
CA LEU A 58 -12.02 5.39 -3.78
C LEU A 58 -11.46 5.76 -5.16
N ASP A 59 -11.34 7.07 -5.39
CA ASP A 59 -10.61 7.59 -6.54
C ASP A 59 -9.11 7.62 -6.27
N TRP A 60 -8.33 7.10 -7.21
CA TRP A 60 -6.87 7.17 -7.22
C TRP A 60 -6.33 8.61 -7.24
N THR A 61 -7.11 9.57 -7.74
CA THR A 61 -6.75 11.01 -7.69
C THR A 61 -6.64 11.54 -6.26
N ASN A 62 -7.27 10.87 -5.31
CA ASN A 62 -7.22 11.21 -3.88
C ASN A 62 -6.03 10.58 -3.15
N LEU A 63 -5.24 9.71 -3.80
CA LEU A 63 -4.07 9.09 -3.17
C LEU A 63 -2.95 10.12 -2.98
N ARG A 64 -2.78 10.61 -1.74
CA ARG A 64 -1.75 11.59 -1.39
C ARG A 64 -0.46 10.98 -0.87
N GLY A 65 -0.51 9.80 -0.27
CA GLY A 65 0.64 9.17 0.36
C GLY A 65 0.57 7.66 0.35
N LEU A 66 1.73 7.03 0.20
CA LEU A 66 1.92 5.59 0.29
C LEU A 66 3.09 5.31 1.23
N THR A 67 2.78 4.71 2.38
CA THR A 67 3.78 4.23 3.33
C THR A 67 4.00 2.73 3.12
N VAL A 68 5.23 2.32 2.87
CA VAL A 68 5.60 0.91 2.62
C VAL A 68 6.83 0.53 3.44
N ASP A 69 7.02 -0.76 3.67
CA ASP A 69 8.31 -1.25 4.16
C ASP A 69 9.37 -1.27 3.04
N GLY A 70 10.62 -1.47 3.45
CA GLY A 70 11.78 -1.49 2.56
C GLY A 70 11.95 -2.80 1.78
N ARG A 71 11.03 -3.76 1.88
CA ARG A 71 11.20 -5.07 1.24
C ARG A 71 11.17 -4.97 -0.28
N LYS A 72 11.76 -5.97 -0.95
CA LYS A 72 11.92 -5.99 -2.41
C LYS A 72 10.59 -5.98 -3.18
N ASN A 73 9.57 -6.67 -2.67
CA ASN A 73 8.21 -6.67 -3.25
C ASN A 73 7.51 -5.30 -3.11
N MET A 74 7.97 -4.45 -2.19
CA MET A 74 7.35 -3.16 -1.88
C MET A 74 8.10 -2.00 -2.53
N SER A 75 9.39 -1.89 -2.21
CA SER A 75 10.29 -0.80 -2.61
C SER A 75 11.22 -1.17 -3.78
N GLY A 76 11.07 -2.36 -4.37
CA GLY A 76 11.89 -2.82 -5.49
C GLY A 76 11.81 -1.89 -6.72
N ILE A 77 12.97 -1.53 -7.27
CA ILE A 77 13.10 -0.58 -8.38
C ILE A 77 12.41 -1.07 -9.65
N LYS A 78 12.49 -2.39 -9.93
CA LYS A 78 11.94 -3.00 -11.14
C LYS A 78 10.47 -3.42 -10.97
N GLU A 79 10.19 -4.21 -9.93
CA GLU A 79 8.91 -4.89 -9.74
C GLU A 79 8.22 -4.61 -8.38
N GLY A 80 8.68 -3.61 -7.63
CA GLY A 80 8.07 -3.26 -6.35
C GLY A 80 6.71 -2.55 -6.51
N LEU A 81 5.84 -2.67 -5.50
CA LEU A 81 4.57 -1.95 -5.40
C LEU A 81 4.71 -0.47 -5.75
N VAL A 82 5.69 0.20 -5.14
CA VAL A 82 5.94 1.64 -5.34
C VAL A 82 6.13 1.97 -6.81
N ARG A 83 6.90 1.16 -7.54
CA ARG A 83 7.13 1.37 -8.98
C ARG A 83 5.84 1.23 -9.77
N LYS A 84 5.01 0.25 -9.44
CA LYS A 84 3.73 -0.03 -10.12
C LYS A 84 2.70 1.08 -9.89
N VAL A 85 2.56 1.56 -8.65
CA VAL A 85 1.70 2.71 -8.33
C VAL A 85 2.15 3.96 -9.10
N LYS A 86 3.46 4.27 -9.09
CA LYS A 86 4.01 5.41 -9.84
C LYS A 86 3.72 5.32 -11.34
N LYS A 87 3.90 4.12 -11.92
CA LYS A 87 3.64 3.85 -13.35
C LYS A 87 2.17 4.10 -13.69
N MET A 88 1.26 3.54 -12.90
CA MET A 88 -0.18 3.73 -13.09
C MET A 88 -0.59 5.20 -12.97
N CYS A 89 -0.07 5.92 -11.96
CA CYS A 89 -0.35 7.35 -11.82
C CYS A 89 0.14 8.14 -13.04
N ASN A 90 1.32 7.82 -13.59
CA ASN A 90 1.81 8.46 -14.82
C ASN A 90 0.92 8.17 -16.03
N GLU A 91 0.52 6.90 -16.22
CA GLU A 91 -0.35 6.48 -17.33
C GLU A 91 -1.73 7.14 -17.29
N LYS A 92 -2.23 7.45 -16.08
CA LYS A 92 -3.53 8.09 -15.86
C LYS A 92 -3.44 9.60 -15.64
N SER A 93 -2.27 10.22 -15.79
CA SER A 93 -2.06 11.65 -15.49
C SER A 93 -2.47 12.06 -14.07
N ILE A 94 -2.31 11.15 -13.10
CA ILE A 94 -2.60 11.36 -11.68
C ILE A 94 -1.33 11.91 -11.01
N PRO A 95 -1.44 12.96 -10.15
CA PRO A 95 -0.32 13.43 -9.36
C PRO A 95 0.34 12.30 -8.55
N GLN A 96 1.68 12.31 -8.50
CA GLN A 96 2.42 11.29 -7.77
C GLN A 96 2.19 11.42 -6.26
N SER A 97 1.93 10.30 -5.60
CA SER A 97 1.79 10.24 -4.15
C SER A 97 3.14 10.39 -3.46
N MET A 98 3.15 11.01 -2.27
CA MET A 98 4.30 11.00 -1.38
C MET A 98 4.64 9.56 -0.99
N LEU A 99 5.93 9.22 -0.99
CA LEU A 99 6.40 7.90 -0.57
C LEU A 99 7.09 8.02 0.77
N LEU A 100 6.66 7.21 1.73
CA LEU A 100 7.22 7.16 3.06
C LEU A 100 7.70 5.72 3.35
N HIS A 101 8.89 5.60 3.91
CA HIS A 101 9.32 4.33 4.49
C HIS A 101 8.62 4.15 5.84
N CYS A 102 8.15 2.94 6.14
CA CYS A 102 7.54 2.65 7.42
C CYS A 102 8.55 2.90 8.55
N ILE A 103 8.17 3.72 9.55
CA ILE A 103 9.03 4.13 10.67
C ILE A 103 9.32 2.95 11.60
N ILE A 104 8.36 2.02 11.73
CA ILE A 104 8.49 0.85 12.61
C ILE A 104 9.55 -0.14 12.08
N HIS A 105 9.92 -0.02 10.80
CA HIS A 105 10.91 -0.84 10.12
C HIS A 105 12.23 -0.11 9.84
N GLN A 106 12.43 1.11 10.38
CA GLN A 106 13.69 1.87 10.26
C GLN A 106 14.84 1.24 11.05
#